data_AF-A0A4Q7DRP6-F1
#
_entry.id   AF-A0A4Q7DRP6-F1
#
_cell.length_a   1.000
_cell.length_b   1.000
_cell.length_c   1.000
_cell.angle_alpha   90.00
_cell.angle_beta   90.00
_cell.angle_gamma   90.00
#
_symmetry.space_group_name_H-M   'P 1'
#
loop_
_entity.id
_entity.type
_entity.pdbx_description
1 polymer ?
#
loop_
_entity_poly.entity_id
_entity_poly.type
_entity_poly.pdbx_seq_one_letter_code
_entity_poly.pdbx_strand_id
1 'polypeptide(L)'
;MKREQVIQAMNDFLGNFNTLSREEKLNFLNFNQLHHHRKINDIVSIYIQNPEATLLGSFQYWKDLSTESSVEFGQKASVRLWDENGRTKETLYDITQTTLHEAFRFQETILDERVLVNTVGELTGQDYLLGDFDLDEYNESLSRFMRAYIEKSVSKLPNYTSEQLNLALDIAKYNIIEEFGAFLEEDSYYQEIAQSVLKTFEETSEQVNLLRSFALANNFSQEFSRQIFAQHEKVTALTEERLEIQEQLVM
;
A
#
# COMPACT_ATOMS: atom_id res chain seq x y z
N MET A 1 7.83 -11.04 -21.72
CA MET A 1 7.65 -12.52 -21.75
C MET A 1 6.39 -12.90 -22.52
N LYS A 2 6.21 -14.16 -22.95
CA LYS A 2 4.92 -14.62 -23.52
C LYS A 2 3.91 -14.91 -22.39
N ARG A 3 2.61 -14.76 -22.66
CA ARG A 3 1.52 -14.96 -21.67
C ARG A 3 1.65 -16.28 -20.89
N GLU A 4 1.82 -17.38 -21.60
CA GLU A 4 1.92 -18.73 -21.00
C GLU A 4 3.12 -18.84 -20.04
N GLN A 5 4.24 -18.19 -20.36
CA GLN A 5 5.41 -18.16 -19.49
C GLN A 5 5.15 -17.33 -18.23
N VAL A 6 4.43 -16.22 -18.35
CA VAL A 6 4.05 -15.39 -17.20
C VAL A 6 3.09 -16.15 -16.30
N ILE A 7 2.05 -16.77 -16.85
CA ILE A 7 1.08 -17.56 -16.07
C ILE A 7 1.78 -18.70 -15.33
N GLN A 8 2.70 -19.42 -16.00
CA GLN A 8 3.45 -20.48 -15.35
C GLN A 8 4.32 -19.95 -14.21
N ALA A 9 5.09 -18.89 -14.46
CA ALA A 9 5.95 -18.27 -13.44
C ALA A 9 5.15 -17.68 -12.27
N MET A 10 3.96 -17.14 -12.51
CA MET A 10 3.04 -16.72 -11.46
C MET A 10 2.60 -17.90 -10.61
N ASN A 11 2.16 -19.00 -11.23
CA ASN A 11 1.75 -20.20 -10.49
C ASN A 11 2.91 -20.78 -9.66
N ASP A 12 4.12 -20.79 -10.22
CA ASP A 12 5.32 -21.27 -9.52
C ASP A 12 5.70 -20.37 -8.34
N PHE A 13 5.67 -19.05 -8.53
CA PHE A 13 5.91 -18.08 -7.46
C PHE A 13 4.90 -18.24 -6.32
N LEU A 14 3.61 -18.34 -6.66
CA LEU A 14 2.52 -18.46 -5.68
C LEU A 14 2.55 -19.81 -4.96
N GLY A 15 2.87 -20.89 -5.66
CA GLY A 15 3.02 -22.22 -5.07
C GLY A 15 4.20 -22.31 -4.10
N ASN A 16 5.24 -21.51 -4.30
CA ASN A 16 6.46 -21.54 -3.48
C ASN A 16 6.60 -20.35 -2.52
N PHE A 17 5.63 -19.44 -2.46
CA PHE A 17 5.75 -18.19 -1.70
C PHE A 17 6.12 -18.42 -0.23
N ASN A 18 5.53 -19.43 0.42
CA ASN A 18 5.80 -19.77 1.82
C ASN A 18 7.27 -20.17 2.05
N THR A 19 7.90 -20.76 1.04
CA THR A 19 9.30 -21.23 1.07
C THR A 19 10.33 -20.18 0.63
N LEU A 20 9.88 -19.02 0.15
CA LEU A 20 10.77 -17.91 -0.19
C LEU A 20 11.55 -17.46 1.05
N SER A 21 12.76 -16.97 0.79
CA SER A 21 13.57 -16.33 1.82
C SER A 21 12.87 -15.08 2.37
N ARG A 22 13.28 -14.66 3.56
CA ARG A 22 12.77 -13.42 4.19
C ARG A 22 13.01 -12.19 3.30
N GLU A 23 14.15 -12.14 2.61
CA GLU A 23 14.51 -11.08 1.67
C GLU A 23 13.57 -11.05 0.46
N GLU A 24 13.28 -12.21 -0.15
CA GLU A 24 12.35 -12.30 -1.28
C GLU A 24 10.91 -11.90 -0.89
N LYS A 25 10.47 -12.28 0.32
CA LYS A 25 9.17 -11.86 0.86
C LYS A 25 9.12 -10.34 1.07
N LEU A 26 10.21 -9.75 1.57
CA LEU A 26 10.32 -8.30 1.75
C LEU A 26 10.31 -7.56 0.41
N ASN A 27 11.08 -8.04 -0.57
CA ASN A 27 11.10 -7.46 -1.91
C ASN A 27 9.70 -7.46 -2.53
N PHE A 28 8.94 -8.55 -2.38
CA PHE A 28 7.55 -8.59 -2.83
C PHE A 28 6.62 -7.68 -2.02
N LEU A 29 6.80 -7.57 -0.70
CA LEU A 29 6.01 -6.68 0.15
C LEU A 29 6.17 -5.22 -0.27
N ASN A 30 7.41 -4.76 -0.43
CA ASN A 30 7.74 -3.40 -0.89
C ASN A 30 7.17 -3.17 -2.30
N PHE A 31 7.30 -4.17 -3.17
CA PHE A 31 6.70 -4.11 -4.50
C PHE A 31 5.18 -3.99 -4.46
N ASN A 32 4.49 -4.81 -3.64
CA ASN A 32 3.05 -4.75 -3.49
C ASN A 32 2.59 -3.38 -3.01
N GLN A 33 3.33 -2.79 -2.06
CA GLN A 33 3.04 -1.46 -1.51
C GLN A 33 3.07 -0.36 -2.59
N LEU A 34 3.99 -0.41 -3.56
CA LEU A 34 4.00 0.53 -4.69
C LEU A 34 2.81 0.36 -5.65
N HIS A 35 2.23 -0.85 -5.73
CA HIS A 35 1.19 -1.19 -6.71
C HIS A 35 -0.16 -1.55 -6.06
N HIS A 36 -0.37 -1.26 -4.77
CA HIS A 36 -1.49 -1.78 -3.97
C HIS A 36 -2.88 -1.32 -4.45
N HIS A 37 -2.94 -0.26 -5.27
CA HIS A 37 -4.15 0.17 -5.99
C HIS A 37 -4.60 -0.79 -7.10
N ARG A 38 -3.81 -1.82 -7.41
CA ARG A 38 -4.14 -2.87 -8.39
C ARG A 38 -4.61 -4.15 -7.72
N LYS A 39 -5.30 -4.99 -8.50
CA LYS A 39 -5.65 -6.35 -8.07
C LYS A 39 -4.38 -7.17 -7.85
N ILE A 40 -4.31 -7.99 -6.81
CA ILE A 40 -3.10 -8.78 -6.49
C ILE A 40 -2.60 -9.63 -7.65
N ASN A 41 -3.48 -10.21 -8.47
CA ASN A 41 -3.07 -10.99 -9.64
C ASN A 41 -2.35 -10.12 -10.68
N ASP A 42 -2.78 -8.86 -10.85
CA ASP A 42 -2.10 -7.92 -11.73
C ASP A 42 -0.74 -7.57 -11.12
N ILE A 43 -0.64 -7.31 -9.81
CA ILE A 43 0.63 -7.02 -9.12
C ILE A 43 1.63 -8.17 -9.28
N VAL A 44 1.24 -9.42 -9.02
CA VAL A 44 2.11 -10.59 -9.20
C VAL A 44 2.54 -10.73 -10.67
N SER A 45 1.62 -10.50 -11.61
CA SER A 45 1.94 -10.51 -13.04
C SER A 45 2.94 -9.42 -13.43
N ILE A 46 2.87 -8.24 -12.81
CA ILE A 46 3.82 -7.16 -12.99
C ILE A 46 5.17 -7.56 -12.39
N TYR A 47 5.20 -8.00 -11.14
CA TYR A 47 6.42 -8.40 -10.42
C TYR A 47 7.24 -9.44 -11.19
N ILE A 48 6.59 -10.47 -11.73
CA ILE A 48 7.23 -11.51 -12.56
C ILE A 48 7.84 -10.96 -13.86
N GLN A 49 7.24 -9.91 -14.43
CA GLN A 49 7.70 -9.33 -15.70
C GLN A 49 8.75 -8.23 -15.50
N ASN A 50 8.62 -7.44 -14.44
CA ASN A 50 9.53 -6.36 -14.07
C ASN A 50 9.50 -6.12 -12.54
N PRO A 51 10.36 -6.81 -11.77
CA PRO A 51 10.37 -6.71 -10.30
C PRO A 51 10.90 -5.36 -9.79
N GLU A 52 11.63 -4.62 -10.63
CA GLU A 52 12.18 -3.29 -10.30
C GLU A 52 11.20 -2.15 -10.63
N ALA A 53 9.98 -2.48 -11.07
CA ALA A 53 9.03 -1.47 -11.51
C ALA A 53 8.50 -0.64 -10.35
N THR A 54 8.78 0.66 -10.35
CA THR A 54 8.33 1.59 -9.30
C THR A 54 7.07 2.36 -9.71
N LEU A 55 7.00 2.81 -10.97
CA LEU A 55 5.83 3.49 -11.52
C LEU A 55 5.55 3.02 -12.95
N LEU A 56 4.33 2.56 -13.17
CA LEU A 56 3.88 2.00 -14.44
C LEU A 56 2.67 2.75 -14.97
N GLY A 57 2.82 3.23 -16.20
CA GLY A 57 1.77 3.92 -16.93
C GLY A 57 1.52 3.30 -18.29
N SER A 58 0.30 3.46 -18.81
CA SER A 58 0.04 3.23 -20.23
C SER A 58 0.70 4.32 -21.07
N PHE A 59 0.85 4.09 -22.37
CA PHE A 59 1.35 5.14 -23.29
C PHE A 59 0.52 6.44 -23.16
N GLN A 60 -0.80 6.31 -23.06
CA GLN A 60 -1.70 7.45 -22.94
C GLN A 60 -1.55 8.15 -21.59
N TYR A 61 -1.41 7.39 -20.50
CA TYR A 61 -1.14 7.94 -19.17
C TYR A 61 0.10 8.84 -19.17
N TRP A 62 1.22 8.33 -19.72
CA TRP A 62 2.45 9.10 -19.77
C TRP A 62 2.31 10.36 -20.64
N LYS A 63 1.63 10.24 -21.78
CA LYS A 63 1.35 11.37 -22.65
C LYS A 63 0.47 12.45 -21.98
N ASP A 64 -0.47 12.05 -21.13
CA ASP A 64 -1.40 12.97 -20.46
C ASP A 64 -0.83 13.56 -19.18
N LEU A 65 0.25 12.98 -18.64
CA LEU A 65 0.89 13.44 -17.41
C LEU A 65 1.49 14.85 -17.55
N SER A 66 2.16 15.14 -18.67
CA SER A 66 2.64 16.49 -18.99
C SER A 66 2.92 16.63 -20.48
N THR A 67 3.05 17.87 -20.96
CA THR A 67 3.41 18.16 -22.36
C THR A 67 4.81 17.68 -22.74
N GLU A 68 5.66 17.35 -21.76
CA GLU A 68 7.05 16.91 -21.93
C GLU A 68 7.23 15.42 -21.63
N SER A 69 6.15 14.74 -21.19
CA SER A 69 6.15 13.32 -20.86
C SER A 69 5.63 12.48 -22.02
N SER A 70 6.40 11.45 -22.37
CA SER A 70 5.97 10.39 -23.27
C SER A 70 6.83 9.15 -23.08
N VAL A 71 6.36 8.01 -23.56
CA VAL A 71 7.23 6.84 -23.70
C VAL A 71 8.28 7.14 -24.76
N GLU A 72 9.56 6.93 -24.44
CA GLU A 72 10.65 7.16 -25.38
C GLU A 72 10.48 6.33 -26.66
N PHE A 73 10.90 6.90 -27.79
CA PHE A 73 10.76 6.26 -29.08
C PHE A 73 11.52 4.92 -29.14
N GLY A 74 10.83 3.87 -29.60
CA GLY A 74 11.41 2.53 -29.77
C GLY A 74 11.40 1.66 -28.52
N GLN A 75 10.95 2.18 -27.37
CA GLN A 75 10.80 1.38 -26.16
C GLN A 75 9.74 0.29 -26.34
N LYS A 76 10.06 -0.91 -25.86
CA LYS A 76 9.12 -2.02 -25.77
C LYS A 76 8.38 -1.94 -24.45
N ALA A 77 7.14 -2.41 -24.42
CA ALA A 77 6.38 -2.53 -23.18
C ALA A 77 7.17 -3.32 -22.12
N SER A 78 7.33 -2.74 -20.93
CA SER A 78 7.91 -3.43 -19.78
C SER A 78 6.98 -4.55 -19.32
N VAL A 79 5.68 -4.25 -19.23
CA VAL A 79 4.67 -5.19 -18.74
C VAL A 79 3.45 -5.26 -19.65
N ARG A 80 2.90 -6.46 -19.81
CA ARG A 80 1.59 -6.67 -20.43
C ARG A 80 0.68 -7.37 -19.44
N LEU A 81 -0.54 -6.88 -19.31
CA LEU A 81 -1.61 -7.53 -18.55
C LEU A 81 -2.64 -8.09 -19.51
N TRP A 82 -3.26 -9.20 -19.14
CA TRP A 82 -4.25 -9.90 -19.96
C TRP A 82 -5.60 -9.97 -19.24
N ASP A 83 -6.68 -9.94 -20.01
CA ASP A 83 -8.00 -10.24 -19.51
C ASP A 83 -8.22 -11.76 -19.34
N GLU A 84 -9.38 -12.13 -18.81
CA GLU A 84 -9.78 -13.52 -18.59
C GLU A 84 -9.82 -14.34 -19.89
N ASN A 85 -10.04 -13.68 -21.04
CA ASN A 85 -10.06 -14.29 -22.37
C ASN A 85 -8.65 -14.37 -23.00
N GLY A 86 -7.62 -13.91 -22.29
CA GLY A 86 -6.24 -13.90 -22.75
C GLY A 86 -5.90 -12.78 -23.75
N ARG A 87 -6.77 -11.79 -23.92
CA ARG A 87 -6.51 -10.60 -24.73
C ARG A 87 -5.70 -9.60 -23.91
N THR A 88 -4.85 -8.81 -24.56
CA THR A 88 -4.11 -7.74 -23.87
C THR A 88 -5.11 -6.72 -23.31
N LYS A 89 -5.14 -6.61 -21.98
CA LYS A 89 -5.93 -5.65 -21.21
C LYS A 89 -5.21 -4.32 -21.10
N GLU A 90 -3.94 -4.36 -20.69
CA GLU A 90 -3.09 -3.18 -20.51
C GLU A 90 -1.69 -3.44 -21.06
N THR A 91 -1.08 -2.40 -21.60
CA THR A 91 0.33 -2.36 -21.98
C THR A 91 0.98 -1.23 -21.20
N LEU A 92 1.92 -1.58 -20.33
CA LEU A 92 2.50 -0.68 -19.35
C LEU A 92 3.99 -0.47 -19.65
N TYR A 93 4.40 0.77 -19.46
CA TYR A 93 5.76 1.26 -19.62
C TYR A 93 6.21 1.80 -18.28
N ASP A 94 7.43 1.44 -17.90
CA ASP A 94 8.07 1.90 -16.69
C ASP A 94 8.51 3.36 -16.85
N ILE A 95 8.54 4.12 -15.75
CA ILE A 95 9.01 5.51 -15.75
C ILE A 95 10.41 5.66 -16.37
N THR A 96 11.29 4.68 -16.16
CA THR A 96 12.64 4.63 -16.75
C THR A 96 12.66 4.52 -18.28
N GLN A 97 11.50 4.24 -18.90
CA GLN A 97 11.31 4.17 -20.35
C GLN A 97 10.63 5.42 -20.91
N THR A 98 10.50 6.47 -20.10
CA THR A 98 9.84 7.72 -20.47
C THR A 98 10.85 8.85 -20.61
N THR A 99 10.45 9.90 -21.32
CA THR A 99 11.21 11.16 -21.43
C THR A 99 11.21 11.96 -20.12
N LEU A 100 10.47 11.51 -19.11
CA LEU A 100 10.42 12.15 -17.80
C LEU A 100 11.67 11.73 -17.01
N HIS A 101 12.72 12.54 -17.11
CA HIS A 101 13.98 12.33 -16.37
C HIS A 101 14.03 13.09 -15.05
N GLU A 102 13.03 13.89 -14.72
CA GLU A 102 12.94 14.52 -13.40
C GLU A 102 12.70 13.44 -12.34
N ALA A 103 13.33 13.64 -11.18
CA ALA A 103 13.18 12.77 -10.02
C ALA A 103 11.73 12.85 -9.54
N PHE A 104 10.87 11.97 -10.05
CA PHE A 104 9.58 11.68 -9.46
C PHE A 104 9.88 11.19 -8.04
N ARG A 105 9.73 12.08 -7.05
CA ARG A 105 9.95 11.72 -5.65
C ARG A 105 8.76 10.88 -5.22
N PHE A 106 9.03 9.61 -4.95
CA PHE A 106 8.03 8.66 -4.47
C PHE A 106 7.65 8.92 -2.99
N GLN A 107 8.42 9.75 -2.28
CA GLN A 107 8.39 9.89 -0.82
C GLN A 107 8.40 11.38 -0.42
N GLU A 108 7.32 12.10 -0.72
CA GLU A 108 7.03 13.31 0.06
C GLU A 108 6.05 12.92 1.15
N THR A 109 6.33 13.29 2.40
CA THR A 109 5.37 13.17 3.49
C THR A 109 4.15 14.02 3.15
N ILE A 110 3.04 13.36 2.82
CA ILE A 110 1.77 14.02 2.51
C ILE A 110 1.06 14.38 3.82
N LEU A 111 1.14 13.51 4.83
CA LEU A 111 0.53 13.69 6.15
C LEU A 111 1.52 13.30 7.23
N ASP A 112 1.61 14.10 8.29
CA ASP A 112 2.27 13.67 9.53
C ASP A 112 1.49 12.54 10.22
N GLU A 113 2.15 11.86 11.15
CA GLU A 113 1.62 10.69 11.86
C GLU A 113 0.32 11.03 12.61
N ARG A 114 0.26 12.21 13.24
CA ARG A 114 -0.90 12.64 14.03
C ARG A 114 -2.12 12.83 13.14
N VAL A 115 -1.97 13.54 12.03
CA VAL A 115 -3.05 13.80 11.07
C VAL A 115 -3.51 12.49 10.45
N LEU A 116 -2.59 11.60 10.07
CA LEU A 116 -2.94 10.28 9.54
C LEU A 116 -3.77 9.48 10.55
N VAL A 117 -3.28 9.36 11.79
CA VAL A 117 -3.94 8.58 12.85
C VAL A 117 -5.29 9.18 13.21
N ASN A 118 -5.39 10.50 13.38
CA ASN A 118 -6.65 11.19 13.64
C ASN A 118 -7.65 11.02 12.49
N THR A 119 -7.17 11.02 11.23
CA THR A 119 -8.05 10.84 10.07
C THR A 119 -8.67 9.45 10.05
N VAL A 120 -7.88 8.40 10.38
CA VAL A 120 -8.42 7.04 10.52
C VAL A 120 -9.33 6.95 11.76
N GLY A 121 -8.97 7.62 12.86
CA GLY A 121 -9.78 7.70 14.08
C GLY A 121 -11.17 8.30 13.85
N GLU A 122 -11.27 9.38 13.07
CA GLU A 122 -12.51 10.07 12.71
C GLU A 122 -13.51 9.10 12.02
N LEU A 123 -13.03 8.14 11.22
CA LEU A 123 -13.88 7.15 10.54
C LEU A 123 -14.68 6.27 11.52
N THR A 124 -14.18 6.13 12.74
CA THR A 124 -14.80 5.33 13.81
C THR A 124 -15.30 6.17 14.98
N GLY A 125 -15.12 7.49 14.94
CA GLY A 125 -15.51 8.40 16.02
C GLY A 125 -14.61 8.30 17.25
N GLN A 126 -13.32 8.07 17.04
CA GLN A 126 -12.32 8.04 18.12
C GLN A 126 -11.91 9.45 18.51
N ASP A 127 -11.44 9.61 19.74
CA ASP A 127 -10.90 10.88 20.20
C ASP A 127 -9.61 11.23 19.45
N TYR A 128 -9.40 12.54 19.25
CA TYR A 128 -8.19 13.05 18.60
C TYR A 128 -6.99 12.89 19.54
N LEU A 129 -5.87 12.47 18.98
CA LEU A 129 -4.59 12.43 19.65
C LEU A 129 -3.98 13.83 19.63
N LEU A 130 -4.16 14.57 20.73
CA LEU A 130 -3.72 15.97 20.87
C LEU A 130 -2.51 16.14 21.82
N GLY A 131 -2.10 15.07 22.51
CA GLY A 131 -0.94 15.06 23.40
C GLY A 131 0.40 14.86 22.69
N ASP A 132 1.46 14.85 23.50
CA ASP A 132 2.81 14.48 23.08
C ASP A 132 2.92 12.95 23.05
N PHE A 133 2.49 12.36 21.94
CA PHE A 133 2.61 10.93 21.68
C PHE A 133 3.90 10.65 20.92
N ASP A 134 4.55 9.52 21.25
CA ASP A 134 5.66 9.01 20.46
C ASP A 134 5.18 8.19 19.24
N LEU A 135 6.13 7.79 18.39
CA LEU A 135 5.82 7.03 17.17
C LEU A 135 5.15 5.67 17.46
N ASP A 136 5.52 5.02 18.56
CA ASP A 136 4.91 3.75 18.97
C ASP A 136 3.44 3.93 19.36
N GLU A 137 3.14 4.95 20.15
CA GLU A 137 1.77 5.26 20.54
C GLU A 137 0.87 5.63 19.33
N TYR A 138 1.42 6.34 18.35
CA TYR A 138 0.73 6.62 17.09
C TYR A 138 0.50 5.35 16.27
N ASN A 139 1.52 4.50 16.11
CA ASN A 139 1.43 3.25 15.35
C ASN A 139 0.46 2.24 15.99
N GLU A 140 0.45 2.13 17.32
CA GLU A 140 -0.52 1.34 18.07
C GLU A 140 -1.95 1.88 17.87
N SER A 141 -2.13 3.20 17.94
CA SER A 141 -3.42 3.84 17.71
C SER A 141 -3.92 3.64 16.29
N LEU A 142 -3.06 3.80 15.28
CA LEU A 142 -3.38 3.53 13.89
C LEU A 142 -3.87 2.09 13.71
N SER A 143 -3.12 1.13 14.26
CA SER A 143 -3.46 -0.30 14.19
C SER A 143 -4.85 -0.58 14.80
N ARG A 144 -5.12 0.00 15.96
CA ARG A 144 -6.42 -0.11 16.65
C ARG A 144 -7.55 0.52 15.84
N PHE A 145 -7.35 1.72 15.30
CA PHE A 145 -8.38 2.47 14.58
C PHE A 145 -8.71 1.83 13.22
N MET A 146 -7.69 1.37 12.49
CA MET A 146 -7.90 0.61 11.25
C MET A 146 -8.71 -0.67 11.51
N ARG A 147 -8.37 -1.42 12.56
CA ARG A 147 -9.12 -2.62 12.96
C ARG A 147 -10.57 -2.29 13.31
N ALA A 148 -10.81 -1.28 14.14
CA ALA A 148 -12.15 -0.84 14.52
C ALA A 148 -12.99 -0.43 13.29
N TYR A 149 -12.37 0.24 12.31
CA TYR A 149 -13.04 0.63 11.08
C TYR A 149 -13.48 -0.58 10.26
N ILE A 150 -12.60 -1.57 10.08
CA ILE A 150 -12.92 -2.79 9.34
C ILE A 150 -13.98 -3.62 10.05
N GLU A 151 -13.88 -3.79 11.37
CA GLU A 151 -14.87 -4.54 12.16
C GLU A 151 -16.27 -3.90 12.09
N LYS A 152 -16.34 -2.56 12.08
CA LYS A 152 -17.58 -1.80 11.92
C LYS A 152 -18.13 -1.87 10.49
N SER A 153 -17.26 -1.74 9.49
CA SER A 153 -17.65 -1.60 8.07
C SER A 153 -17.91 -2.94 7.40
N VAL A 154 -17.31 -4.02 7.91
CA VAL A 154 -17.41 -5.36 7.33
C VAL A 154 -17.91 -6.34 8.39
N SER A 155 -19.17 -6.14 8.80
CA SER A 155 -19.81 -6.91 9.86
C SER A 155 -19.79 -8.44 9.66
N LYS A 156 -19.51 -8.93 8.45
CA LYS A 156 -19.04 -10.30 8.16
C LYS A 156 -18.15 -10.26 6.91
N LEU A 157 -16.86 -10.56 7.04
CA LEU A 157 -16.05 -11.12 5.94
C LEU A 157 -16.23 -12.63 5.98
N PRO A 158 -17.34 -13.21 5.46
CA PRO A 158 -17.49 -14.65 5.45
C PRO A 158 -16.29 -15.22 4.68
N ASN A 159 -15.69 -16.27 5.24
CA ASN A 159 -14.60 -17.05 4.63
C ASN A 159 -13.17 -16.49 4.78
N TYR A 160 -12.93 -15.54 5.69
CA TYR A 160 -11.58 -15.16 6.11
C TYR A 160 -11.31 -15.62 7.55
N THR A 161 -10.14 -16.19 7.79
CA THR A 161 -9.69 -16.53 9.15
C THR A 161 -9.18 -15.28 9.87
N SER A 162 -9.10 -15.33 11.20
CA SER A 162 -8.50 -14.26 11.99
C SER A 162 -7.03 -14.01 11.60
N GLU A 163 -6.28 -15.06 11.26
CA GLU A 163 -4.91 -14.96 10.74
C GLU A 163 -4.86 -14.15 9.44
N GLN A 164 -5.75 -14.45 8.49
CA GLN A 164 -5.83 -13.71 7.23
C GLN A 164 -6.20 -12.25 7.43
N LEU A 165 -7.13 -11.98 8.35
CA LEU A 165 -7.56 -10.61 8.64
C LEU A 165 -6.44 -9.80 9.29
N ASN A 166 -5.73 -10.39 10.25
CA ASN A 166 -4.61 -9.74 10.92
C ASN A 166 -3.49 -9.42 9.92
N LEU A 167 -3.06 -10.40 9.15
CA LEU A 167 -2.03 -10.19 8.14
C LEU A 167 -2.46 -9.15 7.09
N ALA A 168 -3.73 -9.18 6.66
CA ALA A 168 -4.24 -8.20 5.72
C ALA A 168 -4.23 -6.77 6.29
N LEU A 169 -4.55 -6.60 7.58
CA LEU A 169 -4.48 -5.31 8.26
C LEU A 169 -3.04 -4.81 8.39
N ASP A 170 -2.09 -5.69 8.70
CA ASP A 170 -0.68 -5.32 8.83
C ASP A 170 -0.09 -4.88 7.48
N ILE A 171 -0.38 -5.61 6.41
CA ILE A 171 -0.01 -5.21 5.04
C ILE A 171 -0.71 -3.91 4.65
N ALA A 172 -2.00 -3.75 4.98
CA ALA A 172 -2.74 -2.55 4.63
C ALA A 172 -2.17 -1.31 5.34
N LYS A 173 -1.82 -1.44 6.62
CA LYS A 173 -1.16 -0.39 7.40
C LYS A 173 0.18 -0.03 6.77
N TYR A 174 1.00 -1.02 6.42
CA TYR A 174 2.28 -0.81 5.75
C TYR A 174 2.12 -0.03 4.43
N ASN A 175 1.15 -0.40 3.60
CA ASN A 175 0.85 0.32 2.35
C ASN A 175 0.45 1.79 2.61
N ILE A 176 -0.40 2.05 3.62
CA ILE A 176 -0.91 3.38 3.96
C ILE A 176 0.19 4.28 4.54
N ILE A 177 1.03 3.73 5.43
CA ILE A 177 2.17 4.45 6.01
C ILE A 177 3.05 4.99 4.88
N GLU A 178 3.40 4.17 3.90
CA GLU A 178 4.22 4.68 2.80
C GLU A 178 3.46 5.59 1.84
N GLU A 179 2.22 5.28 1.47
CA GLU A 179 1.46 6.11 0.53
C GLU A 179 1.34 7.56 0.99
N PHE A 180 1.20 7.78 2.30
CA PHE A 180 1.11 9.12 2.88
C PHE A 180 2.43 9.64 3.45
N GLY A 181 3.50 8.84 3.38
CA GLY A 181 4.84 9.17 3.88
C GLY A 181 4.95 9.37 5.39
N ALA A 182 3.96 8.92 6.16
CA ALA A 182 4.02 8.95 7.61
C ALA A 182 5.05 7.93 8.11
N PHE A 183 5.72 8.19 9.23
CA PHE A 183 6.74 7.33 9.85
C PHE A 183 8.00 7.07 9.00
N LEU A 184 8.14 7.73 7.83
CA LEU A 184 9.30 7.53 6.93
C LEU A 184 10.52 8.37 7.34
N GLU A 185 10.38 9.32 8.26
CA GLU A 185 11.50 10.18 8.69
C GLU A 185 12.57 9.40 9.47
N GLU A 186 12.15 8.38 10.22
CA GLU A 186 13.03 7.50 10.97
C GLU A 186 13.17 6.14 10.26
N ASP A 187 14.15 6.03 9.36
CA ASP A 187 14.43 4.81 8.57
C ASP A 187 14.40 3.53 9.42
N SER A 188 14.99 3.55 10.63
CA SER A 188 15.00 2.40 11.53
C SER A 188 13.58 1.98 11.96
N TYR A 189 12.74 2.97 12.29
CA TYR A 189 11.37 2.73 12.73
C TYR A 189 10.52 2.12 11.60
N TYR A 190 10.64 2.70 10.40
CA TYR A 190 9.98 2.18 9.23
C TYR A 190 10.41 0.74 8.90
N GLN A 191 11.71 0.44 9.00
CA GLN A 191 12.20 -0.92 8.81
C GLN A 191 11.63 -1.88 9.86
N GLU A 192 11.48 -1.46 11.12
CA GLU A 192 10.83 -2.27 12.16
C GLU A 192 9.37 -2.61 11.83
N ILE A 193 8.62 -1.65 11.27
CA ILE A 193 7.26 -1.90 10.78
C ILE A 193 7.27 -2.97 9.68
N ALA A 194 8.15 -2.85 8.67
CA ALA A 194 8.27 -3.86 7.63
C ALA A 194 8.64 -5.25 8.19
N GLN A 195 9.58 -5.31 9.15
CA GLN A 195 9.96 -6.55 9.83
C GLN A 195 8.80 -7.17 10.64
N SER A 196 7.89 -6.36 11.19
CA SER A 196 6.70 -6.84 11.90
C SER A 196 5.71 -7.55 10.96
N VAL A 197 5.52 -7.04 9.73
CA VAL A 197 4.71 -7.69 8.70
C VAL A 197 5.36 -9.02 8.28
N LEU A 198 6.69 -9.03 8.10
CA LEU A 198 7.43 -10.25 7.77
C LEU A 198 7.32 -11.33 8.85
N LYS A 199 7.41 -10.93 10.12
CA LYS A 199 7.21 -11.84 11.24
C LYS A 199 5.79 -12.43 11.21
N THR A 200 4.79 -11.62 10.89
CA THR A 200 3.41 -12.10 10.73
C THR A 200 3.29 -13.10 9.58
N PHE A 201 4.03 -12.94 8.46
CA PHE A 201 4.11 -13.97 7.42
C PHE A 201 4.71 -15.29 7.91
N GLU A 202 5.72 -15.25 8.77
CA GLU A 202 6.37 -16.44 9.34
C GLU A 202 5.49 -17.18 10.34
N GLU A 203 4.66 -16.44 11.08
CA GLU A 203 3.72 -16.99 12.06
C GLU A 203 2.39 -17.46 11.43
N THR A 204 2.11 -17.01 10.20
CA THR A 204 0.91 -17.41 9.46
C THR A 204 1.01 -18.87 9.03
N SER A 205 -0.03 -19.68 9.29
CA SER A 205 -0.01 -21.10 8.95
C SER A 205 0.12 -21.35 7.43
N GLU A 206 0.82 -22.42 7.02
CA GLU A 206 1.00 -22.76 5.60
C GLU A 206 -0.32 -23.00 4.84
N GLN A 207 -1.42 -23.23 5.58
CA GLN A 207 -2.78 -23.40 5.04
C GLN A 207 -3.46 -22.06 4.70
N VAL A 208 -2.89 -20.93 5.12
CA VAL A 208 -3.43 -19.61 4.78
C VAL A 208 -3.17 -19.31 3.32
N ASN A 209 -4.25 -19.02 2.61
CA ASN A 209 -4.17 -18.52 1.25
C ASN A 209 -3.66 -17.06 1.27
N LEU A 210 -2.34 -16.89 1.13
CA LEU A 210 -1.67 -15.59 1.16
C LEU A 210 -2.16 -14.62 0.08
N LEU A 211 -2.50 -15.11 -1.11
CA LEU A 211 -3.11 -14.28 -2.15
C LEU A 211 -4.42 -13.66 -1.69
N ARG A 212 -5.22 -14.39 -0.91
CA ARG A 212 -6.46 -13.84 -0.34
C ARG A 212 -6.15 -12.78 0.71
N SER A 213 -5.09 -12.94 1.51
CA SER A 213 -4.65 -11.93 2.46
C SER A 213 -4.16 -10.66 1.76
N PHE A 214 -3.30 -10.77 0.74
CA PHE A 214 -2.86 -9.62 -0.06
C PHE A 214 -4.01 -8.96 -0.81
N ALA A 215 -4.92 -9.74 -1.40
CA ALA A 215 -6.10 -9.19 -2.06
C ALA A 215 -6.97 -8.39 -1.07
N LEU A 216 -7.15 -8.91 0.14
CA LEU A 216 -7.91 -8.24 1.19
C LEU A 216 -7.18 -6.98 1.66
N ALA A 217 -5.86 -7.06 1.89
CA ALA A 217 -5.02 -5.94 2.28
C ALA A 217 -5.13 -4.79 1.27
N ASN A 218 -4.97 -5.09 -0.02
CA ASN A 218 -5.02 -4.08 -1.08
C ASN A 218 -6.40 -3.43 -1.19
N ASN A 219 -7.49 -4.19 -0.96
CA ASN A 219 -8.83 -3.62 -0.88
C ASN A 219 -8.99 -2.69 0.33
N PHE A 220 -8.45 -3.08 1.49
CA PHE A 220 -8.45 -2.21 2.67
C PHE A 220 -7.62 -0.96 2.43
N SER A 221 -6.40 -1.07 1.90
CA SER A 221 -5.56 0.07 1.53
C SER A 221 -6.33 1.01 0.63
N GLN A 222 -6.88 0.55 -0.50
CA GLN A 222 -7.65 1.41 -1.40
C GLN A 222 -8.81 2.14 -0.71
N GLU A 223 -9.55 1.46 0.17
CA GLU A 223 -10.62 2.10 0.94
C GLU A 223 -10.06 3.12 1.94
N PHE A 224 -8.99 2.80 2.67
CA PHE A 224 -8.35 3.76 3.57
C PHE A 224 -7.78 4.96 2.82
N SER A 225 -7.04 4.78 1.73
CA SER A 225 -6.51 5.86 0.91
C SER A 225 -7.64 6.78 0.45
N ARG A 226 -8.75 6.20 -0.06
CA ARG A 226 -9.93 6.96 -0.47
C ARG A 226 -10.52 7.78 0.66
N GLN A 227 -10.64 7.20 1.86
CA GLN A 227 -11.20 7.89 3.02
C GLN A 227 -10.27 8.98 3.55
N ILE A 228 -8.96 8.72 3.58
CA ILE A 228 -7.94 9.66 4.02
C ILE A 228 -7.91 10.84 3.06
N PHE A 229 -7.77 10.62 1.75
CA PHE A 229 -7.81 11.68 0.74
C PHE A 229 -9.09 12.53 0.82
N ALA A 230 -10.23 11.93 1.18
CA ALA A 230 -11.50 12.66 1.28
C ALA A 230 -11.62 13.52 2.56
N GLN A 231 -10.82 13.26 3.60
CA GLN A 231 -11.06 13.83 4.93
C GLN A 231 -9.84 14.52 5.55
N HIS A 232 -8.62 14.26 5.08
CA HIS A 232 -7.40 14.72 5.75
C HIS A 232 -7.36 16.24 5.94
N GLU A 233 -7.71 17.05 4.94
CA GLU A 233 -7.70 18.52 5.06
C GLU A 233 -8.63 19.02 6.19
N LYS A 234 -9.83 18.44 6.30
CA LYS A 234 -10.77 18.75 7.39
C LYS A 234 -10.17 18.35 8.74
N VAL A 235 -9.54 17.17 8.80
CA VAL A 235 -8.99 16.64 10.04
C VAL A 235 -7.74 17.40 10.48
N THR A 236 -6.90 17.86 9.54
CA THR A 236 -5.78 18.77 9.81
C THR A 236 -6.27 20.03 10.50
N ALA A 237 -7.23 20.74 9.89
CA ALA A 237 -7.77 21.98 10.46
C ALA A 237 -8.39 21.77 11.85
N LEU A 238 -9.13 20.67 12.05
CA LEU A 238 -9.70 20.34 13.37
C LEU A 238 -8.64 19.94 14.40
N THR A 239 -7.54 19.32 13.96
CA THR A 239 -6.43 18.95 14.85
C THR A 239 -5.73 20.21 15.34
N GLU A 240 -5.42 21.14 14.43
CA GLU A 240 -4.83 22.45 14.76
C GLU A 240 -5.72 23.26 15.70
N GLU A 241 -7.01 23.42 15.37
CA GLU A 241 -7.98 24.15 16.22
C GLU A 241 -8.01 23.58 17.65
N ARG A 242 -8.05 22.25 17.78
CA ARG A 242 -8.12 21.59 19.09
C ARG A 242 -6.83 21.70 19.90
N LEU A 243 -5.68 21.68 19.24
CA LEU A 243 -4.38 21.91 19.88
C LEU A 243 -4.31 23.34 20.45
N GLU A 244 -4.71 24.34 19.66
CA GLU A 244 -4.74 25.74 20.12
C GLU A 244 -5.66 25.94 21.34
N ILE A 245 -6.84 25.31 21.34
CA ILE A 245 -7.76 25.34 22.48
C ILE A 245 -7.12 24.69 23.71
N GLN A 246 -6.45 23.55 23.55
CA GLN A 246 -5.80 22.85 24.65
C GLN A 246 -4.66 23.69 25.27
N GLU A 247 -3.84 24.34 24.45
CA GLU A 247 -2.78 25.23 24.91
C GLU A 247 -3.36 26.41 25.72
N GLN A 248 -4.48 26.99 25.29
CA GLN A 248 -5.16 28.07 26.01
C GLN A 248 -5.77 27.63 27.35
N LEU A 249 -6.08 26.35 27.53
CA LEU A 249 -6.62 25.80 28.79
C LEU A 249 -5.52 25.42 29.79
N VAL A 250 -4.27 25.26 29.34
CA VAL A 250 -3.11 24.88 30.16
C VAL A 250 -2.27 26.10 30.59
N MET A 251 -2.48 27.26 29.97
CA MET A 251 -1.94 28.58 30.41
C MET A 251 -2.77 29.21 31.55
#